data_AF-A0A9D5GCX5-F1
#
_entry.id   AF-A0A9D5GCX5-F1
#
_cell.length_a   1.000
_cell.length_b   1.000
_cell.length_c   1.000
_cell.angle_alpha   90.00
_cell.angle_beta   90.00
_cell.angle_gamma   90.00
#
_symmetry.space_group_name_H-M   'P 1'
#
loop_
_entity.id
_entity.type
_entity.pdbx_description
1 polymer ?
#
loop_
_entity_poly.entity_id
_entity_poly.type
_entity_poly.pdbx_seq_one_letter_code
_entity_poly.pdbx_strand_id
1 'polypeptide(L)'
;GTAERFDVIQFTPFAIAYDFGLGPRGASAVSISLALAALLIAAWTIRERRRTDVESVALAAAAFPLVCPFLHAHDLSVTLLPGLLCVVRARGAAWLAAACGLLLVGGGWFGFSQGLDGLGFTLGLFLVAVFAVIALAGPAVGLVRLAPLGLVPLALAYGWFAIAHPITFWPAALPSGFAVPGHPEASVVWEIEQRVNGLERPDAWWASLRAVSLAGSAMLFGAMVALLRPERALERRPRMLAWLLVEG
;
A
#
# COMPACT_ATOMS: atom_id res chain seq x y z
N GLY A 1 -20.24 2.24 6.63
CA GLY A 1 -20.24 3.72 6.47
C GLY A 1 -19.72 4.41 7.72
N THR A 2 -20.56 4.62 8.73
CA THR A 2 -20.17 5.22 10.02
C THR A 2 -19.52 4.25 11.00
N ALA A 3 -19.97 3.00 11.04
CA ALA A 3 -19.42 1.96 11.93
C ALA A 3 -17.93 1.70 11.64
N GLU A 4 -17.57 1.54 10.36
CA GLU A 4 -16.23 1.09 9.98
C GLU A 4 -15.22 2.23 9.78
N ARG A 5 -15.59 3.50 9.88
CA ARG A 5 -14.71 4.63 9.48
C ARG A 5 -13.40 4.70 10.28
N PHE A 6 -13.39 4.14 11.49
CA PHE A 6 -12.26 4.07 12.42
C PHE A 6 -11.90 2.64 12.79
N ASP A 7 -12.44 1.67 12.05
CA ASP A 7 -12.13 0.28 12.32
C ASP A 7 -10.67 0.01 11.93
N VAL A 8 -10.02 -0.86 12.70
CA VAL A 8 -8.65 -1.29 12.50
C VAL A 8 -8.42 -1.81 11.08
N ILE A 9 -9.45 -2.36 10.43
CA ILE A 9 -9.37 -2.89 9.06
C ILE A 9 -9.33 -1.82 7.96
N GLN A 10 -9.49 -0.53 8.29
CA GLN A 10 -9.44 0.57 7.32
C GLN A 10 -8.02 1.05 7.07
N PHE A 11 -7.60 1.05 5.80
CA PHE A 11 -6.27 1.46 5.33
C PHE A 11 -6.22 2.91 4.83
N THR A 12 -7.25 3.70 5.13
CA THR A 12 -7.37 5.07 4.61
C THR A 12 -6.38 6.00 5.32
N PRO A 13 -5.90 7.07 4.66
CA PRO A 13 -5.06 8.07 5.32
C PRO A 13 -5.73 8.68 6.56
N PHE A 14 -7.06 8.83 6.54
CA PHE A 14 -7.86 9.32 7.65
C PHE A 14 -7.78 8.40 8.87
N ALA A 15 -8.06 7.09 8.71
CA ALA A 15 -8.03 6.12 9.81
C ALA A 15 -6.62 6.01 10.42
N ILE A 16 -5.60 5.92 9.55
CA ILE A 16 -4.19 5.87 10.00
C ILE A 16 -3.82 7.12 10.81
N ALA A 17 -4.16 8.31 10.32
CA ALA A 17 -3.87 9.57 11.01
C ALA A 17 -4.59 9.67 12.36
N TYR A 18 -5.85 9.26 12.42
CA TYR A 18 -6.65 9.22 13.65
C TYR A 18 -6.05 8.29 14.69
N ASP A 19 -5.62 7.10 14.27
CA ASP A 19 -5.07 6.08 15.18
C ASP A 19 -3.65 6.40 15.69
N PHE A 20 -2.94 7.32 15.01
CA PHE A 20 -1.76 7.98 15.57
C PHE A 20 -2.08 9.12 16.55
N GLY A 21 -3.35 9.33 16.89
CA GLY A 21 -3.81 10.28 17.92
C GLY A 21 -4.26 11.64 17.40
N LEU A 22 -4.36 11.84 16.08
CA LEU A 22 -4.94 13.08 15.56
C LEU A 22 -6.44 13.10 15.80
N GLY A 23 -6.96 14.22 16.32
CA GLY A 23 -8.41 14.42 16.40
C GLY A 23 -9.06 14.38 15.01
N PRO A 24 -10.39 14.13 14.91
CA PRO A 24 -11.07 13.92 13.62
C PRO A 24 -10.82 15.02 12.58
N ARG A 25 -10.78 16.29 13.01
CA ARG A 25 -10.48 17.42 12.10
C ARG A 25 -9.06 17.35 11.53
N GLY A 26 -8.08 16.98 12.34
CA GLY A 26 -6.68 16.84 11.93
C GLY A 26 -6.50 15.66 10.97
N ALA A 27 -7.08 14.51 11.31
CA ALA A 27 -7.09 13.34 10.44
C ALA A 27 -7.76 13.63 9.09
N SER A 28 -8.90 14.35 9.08
CA SER A 28 -9.56 14.78 7.83
C SER A 28 -8.67 15.69 7.00
N ALA A 29 -8.00 16.67 7.63
CA ALA A 29 -7.10 17.58 6.91
C ALA A 29 -5.94 16.83 6.23
N VAL A 30 -5.34 15.84 6.92
CA VAL A 30 -4.29 14.97 6.34
C VAL A 30 -4.83 14.19 5.13
N SER A 31 -5.99 13.54 5.28
CA SER A 31 -6.59 12.75 4.21
C SER A 31 -6.96 13.59 2.99
N ILE A 32 -7.57 14.76 3.19
CA ILE A 32 -7.93 15.68 2.11
C ILE A 32 -6.67 16.18 1.39
N SER A 33 -5.62 16.53 2.14
CA SER A 33 -4.38 17.02 1.56
C SER A 33 -3.69 15.98 0.68
N LEU A 34 -3.62 14.73 1.16
CA LEU A 34 -3.07 13.61 0.39
C LEU A 34 -3.90 13.31 -0.86
N ALA A 35 -5.23 13.28 -0.73
CA ALA A 35 -6.14 13.05 -1.84
C ALA A 35 -5.99 14.14 -2.92
N LEU A 36 -5.99 15.41 -2.53
CA LEU A 36 -5.79 16.54 -3.45
C LEU A 36 -4.44 16.45 -4.16
N ALA A 37 -3.36 16.19 -3.42
CA ALA A 37 -2.03 16.06 -4.02
C ALA A 37 -1.97 14.91 -5.03
N ALA A 38 -2.49 13.73 -4.68
CA ALA A 38 -2.51 12.56 -5.57
C ALA A 38 -3.35 12.83 -6.83
N LEU A 39 -4.54 13.41 -6.68
CA LEU A 39 -5.41 13.76 -7.81
C LEU A 39 -4.77 14.80 -8.73
N LEU A 40 -4.18 15.85 -8.19
CA LEU A 40 -3.51 16.89 -8.98
C LEU A 40 -2.31 16.33 -9.75
N ILE A 41 -1.48 15.51 -9.10
CA ILE A 41 -0.33 14.86 -9.73
C ILE A 41 -0.79 13.89 -10.83
N ALA A 42 -1.82 13.09 -10.57
CA ALA A 42 -2.36 12.14 -11.54
C ALA A 42 -2.96 12.87 -12.76
N ALA A 43 -3.82 13.86 -12.53
CA ALA A 43 -4.45 14.64 -13.58
C ALA A 43 -3.42 15.39 -14.44
N TRP A 44 -2.43 16.02 -13.81
CA TRP A 44 -1.32 16.67 -14.52
C TRP A 44 -0.52 15.66 -15.35
N THR A 45 -0.19 14.49 -14.78
CA THR A 45 0.58 13.45 -15.48
C THR A 45 -0.20 12.87 -16.66
N ILE A 46 -1.51 12.65 -16.54
CA ILE A 46 -2.34 12.16 -17.66
C ILE A 46 -2.41 13.22 -18.77
N ARG A 47 -2.70 14.48 -18.40
CA ARG A 47 -2.84 15.60 -19.34
C ARG A 47 -1.55 15.86 -20.12
N GLU A 48 -0.42 15.97 -19.44
CA GLU A 48 0.85 16.38 -20.07
C GLU A 48 1.50 15.28 -20.91
N ARG A 49 1.13 14.02 -20.67
CA ARG A 49 1.91 12.88 -21.17
C ARG A 49 1.24 12.05 -22.26
N ARG A 50 0.03 12.42 -22.72
CA ARG A 50 -0.74 11.80 -23.83
C ARG A 50 -0.67 10.26 -23.81
N ARG A 51 -1.17 9.70 -22.70
CA ARG A 51 -0.97 8.30 -22.33
C ARG A 51 -1.95 7.36 -23.01
N THR A 52 -1.59 6.08 -23.08
CA THR A 52 -2.56 5.04 -23.42
C THR A 52 -3.59 4.92 -22.30
N ASP A 53 -4.76 4.37 -22.62
CA ASP A 53 -5.83 4.16 -21.63
C ASP A 53 -5.33 3.27 -20.48
N VAL A 54 -4.55 2.23 -20.79
CA VAL A 54 -3.95 1.33 -19.79
C VAL A 54 -3.02 2.06 -18.83
N GLU A 55 -2.14 2.94 -19.32
CA GLU A 55 -1.22 3.71 -18.46
C GLU A 55 -1.98 4.70 -17.57
N SER A 56 -3.05 5.29 -18.10
CA SER A 56 -3.90 6.22 -17.35
C SER A 56 -4.70 5.50 -16.25
N VAL A 57 -5.27 4.33 -16.57
CA VAL A 57 -5.95 3.46 -15.59
C VAL A 57 -4.98 2.98 -14.52
N ALA A 58 -3.78 2.54 -14.90
CA ALA A 58 -2.78 2.10 -13.94
C ALA A 58 -2.33 3.24 -13.00
N LEU A 59 -2.18 4.46 -13.51
CA LEU A 59 -1.84 5.61 -12.67
C LEU A 59 -2.98 5.95 -11.70
N ALA A 60 -4.23 5.94 -12.17
CA ALA A 60 -5.40 6.16 -11.32
C ALA A 60 -5.52 5.06 -10.24
N ALA A 61 -5.30 3.81 -10.61
CA ALA A 61 -5.27 2.67 -9.71
C ALA A 61 -4.16 2.79 -8.65
N ALA A 62 -2.98 3.29 -9.01
CA ALA A 62 -1.90 3.53 -8.06
C ALA A 62 -2.21 4.69 -7.09
N ALA A 63 -2.94 5.70 -7.54
CA ALA A 63 -3.38 6.82 -6.71
C ALA A 63 -4.55 6.45 -5.78
N PHE A 64 -5.36 5.46 -6.16
CA PHE A 64 -6.64 5.13 -5.50
C PHE A 64 -6.53 4.97 -3.97
N PRO A 65 -5.55 4.23 -3.40
CA PRO A 65 -5.43 4.10 -1.94
C PRO A 65 -5.18 5.42 -1.19
N LEU A 66 -4.64 6.44 -1.87
CA LEU A 66 -4.37 7.77 -1.30
C LEU A 66 -5.60 8.68 -1.31
N VAL A 67 -6.61 8.33 -2.12
CA VAL A 67 -7.79 9.16 -2.39
C VAL A 67 -9.06 8.54 -1.79
N CYS A 68 -9.13 7.21 -1.74
CA CYS A 68 -10.34 6.51 -1.33
C CYS A 68 -10.64 6.77 0.16
N PRO A 69 -11.85 7.29 0.51
CA PRO A 69 -12.23 7.55 1.89
C PRO A 69 -12.59 6.28 2.67
N PHE A 70 -12.61 5.12 2.01
CA PHE A 70 -13.00 3.84 2.56
C PHE A 70 -12.23 2.72 1.83
N LEU A 71 -11.38 1.97 2.55
CA LEU A 71 -10.45 1.05 1.90
C LEU A 71 -10.05 -0.08 2.85
N HIS A 72 -10.28 -1.33 2.43
CA HIS A 72 -9.82 -2.53 3.10
C HIS A 72 -8.55 -3.09 2.46
N ALA A 73 -7.95 -4.07 3.13
CA ALA A 73 -6.77 -4.78 2.62
C ALA A 73 -7.00 -5.39 1.23
N HIS A 74 -8.18 -5.96 0.95
CA HIS A 74 -8.47 -6.58 -0.35
C HIS A 74 -8.67 -5.56 -1.48
N ASP A 75 -9.10 -4.34 -1.16
CA ASP A 75 -9.26 -3.26 -2.14
C ASP A 75 -7.90 -2.81 -2.70
N LEU A 76 -6.81 -3.03 -1.96
CA LEU A 76 -5.45 -2.79 -2.42
C LEU A 76 -5.05 -3.66 -3.62
N SER A 77 -5.82 -4.71 -3.96
CA SER A 77 -5.63 -5.48 -5.18
C SER A 77 -5.68 -4.61 -6.46
N VAL A 78 -6.33 -3.44 -6.41
CA VAL A 78 -6.31 -2.46 -7.51
C VAL A 78 -4.89 -2.02 -7.88
N THR A 79 -3.93 -2.09 -6.96
CA THR A 79 -2.53 -1.70 -7.20
C THR A 79 -1.71 -2.78 -7.92
N LEU A 80 -2.26 -3.97 -8.16
CA LEU A 80 -1.54 -5.04 -8.85
C LEU A 80 -1.15 -4.66 -10.28
N LEU A 81 -2.06 -4.05 -11.03
CA LEU A 81 -1.80 -3.59 -12.40
C LEU A 81 -0.63 -2.59 -12.47
N PRO A 82 -0.65 -1.45 -11.74
CA PRO A 82 0.50 -0.53 -11.75
C PRO A 82 1.78 -1.17 -11.20
N GLY A 83 1.68 -2.05 -10.21
CA GLY A 83 2.79 -2.83 -9.67
C GLY A 83 3.51 -3.62 -10.75
N LEU A 84 2.77 -4.45 -11.48
CA LEU A 84 3.30 -5.29 -12.55
C LEU A 84 3.88 -4.46 -13.70
N LEU A 85 3.18 -3.40 -14.12
CA LEU A 85 3.67 -2.49 -15.16
C LEU A 85 5.01 -1.86 -14.78
N CYS A 86 5.14 -1.36 -13.55
CA CYS A 86 6.40 -0.81 -13.07
C CYS A 86 7.50 -1.86 -12.91
N VAL A 87 7.22 -3.03 -12.32
CA VAL A 87 8.25 -4.07 -12.13
C VAL A 87 8.83 -4.54 -13.46
N VAL A 88 8.00 -4.64 -14.50
CA VAL A 88 8.45 -5.05 -15.84
C VAL A 88 9.17 -3.93 -16.59
N ARG A 89 8.65 -2.69 -16.53
CA ARG A 89 9.09 -1.59 -17.40
C ARG A 89 10.04 -0.59 -16.75
N ALA A 90 9.94 -0.37 -15.45
CA ALA A 90 10.75 0.63 -14.76
C ALA A 90 12.19 0.14 -14.58
N ARG A 91 13.11 1.08 -14.33
CA ARG A 91 14.53 0.82 -14.06
C ARG A 91 15.01 1.69 -12.90
N GLY A 92 16.17 1.36 -12.33
CA GLY A 92 16.82 2.13 -11.28
C GLY A 92 15.92 2.39 -10.07
N ALA A 93 15.89 3.63 -9.59
CA ALA A 93 15.12 4.02 -8.41
C ALA A 93 13.59 3.82 -8.58
N ALA A 94 13.04 4.01 -9.78
CA ALA A 94 11.61 3.79 -10.03
C ALA A 94 11.25 2.31 -9.95
N TRP A 95 12.12 1.42 -10.44
CA TRP A 95 11.95 -0.02 -10.28
C TRP A 95 12.01 -0.41 -8.80
N LEU A 96 13.00 0.09 -8.06
CA LEU A 96 13.14 -0.21 -6.63
C LEU A 96 11.91 0.26 -5.84
N ALA A 97 11.45 1.49 -6.10
CA ALA A 97 10.26 2.04 -5.46
C ALA A 97 9.01 1.21 -5.77
N ALA A 98 8.84 0.74 -7.01
CA ALA A 98 7.73 -0.12 -7.38
C ALA A 98 7.80 -1.52 -6.77
N ALA A 99 8.98 -2.15 -6.78
CA ALA A 99 9.20 -3.48 -6.22
C ALA A 99 8.92 -3.47 -4.71
N CYS A 100 9.52 -2.52 -3.98
CA CYS A 100 9.25 -2.36 -2.56
C CYS A 100 7.79 -1.95 -2.31
N GLY A 101 7.25 -1.01 -3.08
CA GLY A 101 5.87 -0.55 -2.93
C GLY A 101 4.86 -1.68 -3.11
N LEU A 102 5.02 -2.51 -4.14
CA LEU A 102 4.17 -3.67 -4.39
C LEU A 102 4.20 -4.68 -3.24
N LEU A 103 5.39 -4.96 -2.69
CA LEU A 103 5.53 -5.87 -1.55
C LEU A 103 4.96 -5.26 -0.25
N LEU A 104 5.16 -3.97 -0.03
CA LEU A 104 4.57 -3.26 1.11
C LEU A 104 3.05 -3.19 1.03
N VAL A 105 2.47 -3.14 -0.17
CA VAL A 105 1.01 -3.24 -0.32
C VAL A 105 0.52 -4.68 -0.17
N GLY A 106 1.19 -5.64 -0.83
CA GLY A 106 0.77 -7.04 -0.89
C GLY A 106 1.14 -7.89 0.32
N GLY A 107 1.92 -7.37 1.28
CA GLY A 107 2.47 -8.16 2.38
C GLY A 107 1.47 -8.63 3.43
N GLY A 108 0.21 -8.17 3.37
CA GLY A 108 -0.85 -8.69 4.24
C GLY A 108 -0.55 -8.48 5.72
N TRP A 109 -0.06 -7.29 6.11
CA TRP A 109 0.45 -6.99 7.46
C TRP A 109 -0.51 -7.32 8.61
N PHE A 110 -1.82 -7.30 8.34
CA PHE A 110 -2.84 -7.74 9.31
C PHE A 110 -2.81 -9.23 9.60
N GLY A 111 -2.37 -10.06 8.65
CA GLY A 111 -2.19 -11.49 8.86
C GLY A 111 -1.25 -11.81 10.03
N PHE A 112 -0.28 -10.93 10.31
CA PHE A 112 0.60 -11.07 11.48
C PHE A 112 -0.12 -10.97 12.81
N SER A 113 -1.26 -10.29 12.87
CA SER A 113 -2.04 -10.14 14.11
C SER A 113 -2.87 -11.37 14.46
N GLN A 114 -2.86 -12.42 13.62
CA GLN A 114 -3.53 -13.71 13.85
C GLN A 114 -2.65 -14.73 14.60
N GLY A 115 -1.70 -14.25 15.41
CA GLY A 115 -0.82 -15.09 16.22
C GLY A 115 0.23 -15.85 15.42
N LEU A 116 0.70 -16.98 15.97
CA LEU A 116 1.80 -17.77 15.39
C LEU A 116 1.42 -18.39 14.03
N ASP A 117 0.19 -18.85 13.88
CA ASP A 117 -0.30 -19.42 12.62
C ASP A 117 -0.35 -18.34 11.52
N GLY A 118 -0.87 -17.16 11.87
CA GLY A 118 -0.86 -15.98 11.02
C GLY A 118 0.54 -15.55 10.60
N LEU A 119 1.51 -15.59 11.52
CA LEU A 119 2.91 -15.28 11.23
C LEU A 119 3.49 -16.20 10.16
N GLY A 120 3.38 -17.51 10.36
CA GLY A 120 3.95 -18.50 9.43
C GLY A 120 3.38 -18.36 8.02
N PHE A 121 2.04 -18.24 7.91
CA PHE A 121 1.36 -18.09 6.64
C PHE A 121 1.71 -16.77 5.93
N THR A 122 1.63 -15.64 6.65
CA THR A 122 1.89 -14.30 6.10
C THR A 122 3.35 -14.17 5.66
N LEU A 123 4.30 -14.64 6.47
CA LEU A 123 5.72 -14.61 6.11
C LEU A 123 6.01 -15.51 4.89
N GLY A 124 5.40 -16.69 4.83
CA GLY A 124 5.54 -17.60 3.68
C GLY A 124 5.06 -16.95 2.38
N LEU A 125 3.85 -16.37 2.38
CA LEU A 125 3.32 -15.64 1.23
C LEU A 125 4.18 -14.42 0.87
N PHE A 126 4.65 -13.68 1.87
CA PHE A 126 5.52 -12.53 1.66
C PHE A 126 6.83 -12.93 0.97
N LEU A 127 7.48 -14.02 1.42
CA LEU A 127 8.69 -14.55 0.79
C LEU A 127 8.43 -14.99 -0.65
N VAL A 128 7.33 -15.68 -0.92
CA VAL A 128 6.93 -16.04 -2.29
C VAL A 128 6.78 -14.80 -3.16
N ALA A 129 6.13 -13.75 -2.66
CA ALA A 129 5.98 -12.49 -3.38
C ALA A 129 7.33 -11.81 -3.64
N VAL A 130 8.24 -11.79 -2.66
CA VAL A 130 9.60 -11.25 -2.81
C VAL A 130 10.33 -11.98 -3.94
N PHE A 131 10.34 -13.32 -3.91
CA PHE A 131 10.99 -14.11 -4.96
C PHE A 131 10.33 -13.94 -6.33
N ALA A 132 9.00 -13.80 -6.38
CA ALA A 132 8.29 -13.53 -7.63
C ALA A 132 8.71 -12.17 -8.23
N VAL A 133 8.81 -11.11 -7.42
CA VAL A 133 9.28 -9.79 -7.87
C VAL A 133 10.74 -9.85 -8.36
N ILE A 134 11.60 -10.59 -7.67
CA ILE A 134 13.00 -10.82 -8.09
C ILE A 134 13.04 -11.56 -9.43
N ALA A 135 12.21 -12.59 -9.61
CA ALA A 135 12.16 -13.40 -10.82
C ALA A 135 11.61 -12.61 -12.03
N LEU A 136 10.66 -11.70 -11.79
CA LEU A 136 10.11 -10.80 -12.81
C LEU A 136 11.08 -9.66 -13.19
N ALA A 137 12.14 -9.43 -12.40
CA ALA A 137 13.12 -8.39 -12.69
C ALA A 137 13.95 -8.74 -13.94
N GLY A 138 13.83 -7.91 -14.98
CA GLY A 138 14.63 -8.06 -16.20
C GLY A 138 16.14 -7.91 -15.95
N PRO A 139 17.00 -8.42 -16.86
CA PRO A 139 18.45 -8.42 -16.67
C PRO A 139 19.05 -7.02 -16.50
N ALA A 140 18.42 -5.99 -17.07
CA ALA A 140 18.84 -4.58 -16.95
C ALA A 140 18.75 -4.00 -15.53
N VAL A 141 18.08 -4.67 -14.58
CA VAL A 141 18.01 -4.24 -13.17
C VAL A 141 19.28 -4.59 -12.41
N GLY A 142 20.04 -5.60 -12.87
CA GLY A 142 21.28 -6.03 -12.22
C GLY A 142 21.08 -6.49 -10.77
N LEU A 143 22.04 -6.20 -9.88
CA LEU A 143 21.98 -6.60 -8.47
C LEU A 143 20.92 -5.86 -7.64
N VAL A 144 20.44 -4.71 -8.12
CA VAL A 144 19.35 -3.96 -7.46
C VAL A 144 18.10 -4.82 -7.30
N ARG A 145 17.93 -5.85 -8.16
CA ARG A 145 16.80 -6.78 -8.07
C ARG A 145 16.71 -7.49 -6.73
N LEU A 146 17.81 -7.62 -5.99
CA LEU A 146 17.86 -8.27 -4.69
C LEU A 146 17.49 -7.34 -3.52
N ALA A 147 17.43 -6.03 -3.74
CA ALA A 147 17.13 -5.05 -2.69
C ALA A 147 15.79 -5.31 -1.95
N PRO A 148 14.72 -5.82 -2.58
CA PRO A 148 13.50 -6.20 -1.88
C PRO A 148 13.67 -7.25 -0.78
N LEU A 149 14.74 -8.07 -0.80
CA LEU A 149 15.07 -8.97 0.31
C LEU A 149 15.27 -8.22 1.64
N GLY A 150 15.66 -6.94 1.57
CA GLY A 150 15.76 -6.07 2.74
C GLY A 150 14.44 -5.79 3.46
N LEU A 151 13.29 -6.14 2.86
CA LEU A 151 11.99 -6.05 3.52
C LEU A 151 11.67 -7.28 4.39
N VAL A 152 12.41 -8.39 4.26
CA VAL A 152 12.19 -9.59 5.08
C VAL A 152 12.44 -9.33 6.57
N PRO A 153 13.54 -8.67 6.98
CA PRO A 153 13.73 -8.27 8.38
C PRO A 153 12.60 -7.38 8.90
N LEU A 154 12.04 -6.50 8.06
CA LEU A 154 10.92 -5.65 8.42
C LEU A 154 9.66 -6.49 8.67
N ALA A 155 9.35 -7.44 7.79
CA ALA A 155 8.24 -8.38 7.97
C ALA A 155 8.39 -9.24 9.24
N LEU A 156 9.60 -9.71 9.52
CA LEU A 156 9.90 -10.45 10.75
C LEU A 156 9.72 -9.59 12.00
N ALA A 157 10.20 -8.34 11.98
CA ALA A 157 10.04 -7.42 13.09
C ALA A 157 8.54 -7.15 13.35
N TYR A 158 7.78 -6.79 12.32
CA TYR A 158 6.34 -6.58 12.45
C TYR A 158 5.61 -7.83 12.92
N GLY A 159 5.96 -8.99 12.37
CA GLY A 159 5.43 -10.29 12.77
C GLY A 159 5.66 -10.59 14.25
N TRP A 160 6.88 -10.37 14.74
CA TRP A 160 7.22 -10.58 16.14
C TRP A 160 6.44 -9.66 17.08
N PHE A 161 6.36 -8.37 16.76
CA PHE A 161 5.60 -7.41 17.54
C PHE A 161 4.09 -7.68 17.52
N ALA A 162 3.56 -8.18 16.40
CA ALA A 162 2.14 -8.49 16.25
C ALA A 162 1.70 -9.69 17.12
N ILE A 163 2.59 -10.63 17.42
CA ILE A 163 2.31 -11.71 18.38
C ILE A 163 2.00 -11.15 19.77
N ALA A 164 2.66 -10.06 20.17
CA ALA A 164 2.41 -9.40 21.44
C ALA A 164 1.14 -8.52 21.44
N HIS A 165 0.61 -8.20 20.25
CA HIS A 165 -0.55 -7.32 20.06
C HIS A 165 -1.55 -7.96 19.09
N PRO A 166 -2.09 -9.14 19.41
CA PRO A 166 -3.00 -9.85 18.51
C PRO A 166 -4.28 -9.04 18.32
N ILE A 167 -4.83 -9.09 17.11
CA ILE A 167 -6.17 -8.60 16.86
C ILE A 167 -7.13 -9.77 17.11
N THR A 168 -8.12 -9.51 17.94
CA THR A 168 -9.21 -10.42 18.23
C THR A 168 -10.16 -10.51 17.04
N PHE A 169 -9.88 -11.44 16.12
CA PHE A 169 -10.75 -11.69 14.98
C PHE A 169 -11.96 -12.56 15.32
N TRP A 170 -13.06 -12.26 14.65
CA TRP A 170 -14.26 -13.07 14.60
C TRP A 170 -14.00 -14.43 13.90
N PRO A 171 -14.66 -15.53 14.31
CA PRO A 171 -15.60 -15.65 15.44
C PRO A 171 -14.89 -15.97 16.77
N ALA A 172 -13.57 -16.19 16.76
CA ALA A 172 -12.83 -16.72 17.90
C ALA A 172 -12.80 -15.80 19.13
N ALA A 173 -13.07 -14.50 18.95
CA ALA A 173 -13.01 -13.51 20.01
C ALA A 173 -14.36 -13.09 20.61
N LEU A 174 -15.47 -13.69 20.17
CA LEU A 174 -16.76 -13.37 20.76
C LEU A 174 -16.81 -13.84 22.23
N PRO A 175 -17.30 -13.00 23.17
CA PRO A 175 -17.49 -13.42 24.55
C PRO A 175 -18.35 -14.68 24.64
N SER A 176 -18.05 -15.54 25.62
CA SER A 176 -18.92 -16.68 25.92
C SER A 176 -20.34 -16.17 26.23
N GLY A 177 -21.33 -16.70 25.50
CA GLY A 177 -22.72 -16.25 25.61
C GLY A 177 -23.06 -14.98 24.81
N PHE A 178 -22.19 -14.53 23.91
CA PHE A 178 -22.55 -13.47 22.96
C PHE A 178 -23.79 -13.90 22.17
N ALA A 179 -24.87 -13.16 22.38
CA ALA A 179 -26.13 -13.33 21.69
C ALA A 179 -26.51 -11.99 21.08
N VAL A 180 -26.83 -12.04 19.80
CA VAL A 180 -27.38 -10.91 19.08
C VAL A 180 -28.90 -10.87 19.38
N PRO A 181 -29.50 -9.70 19.68
CA PRO A 181 -30.96 -9.57 19.80
C PRO A 181 -31.69 -10.14 18.57
N GLY A 182 -32.99 -10.42 18.65
CA GLY A 182 -33.72 -10.96 17.49
C GLY A 182 -33.71 -10.03 16.27
N HIS A 183 -33.16 -10.52 15.15
CA HIS A 183 -33.18 -9.92 13.80
C HIS A 183 -32.61 -8.50 13.57
N PRO A 184 -31.46 -8.08 14.16
CA PRO A 184 -30.82 -6.85 13.73
C PRO A 184 -30.22 -7.00 12.34
N GLU A 185 -30.06 -5.86 11.66
CA GLU A 185 -29.29 -5.77 10.43
C GLU A 185 -27.84 -6.24 10.68
N ALA A 186 -27.24 -6.91 9.69
CA ALA A 186 -25.88 -7.44 9.80
C ALA A 186 -24.84 -6.35 10.16
N SER A 187 -25.04 -5.12 9.68
CA SER A 187 -24.21 -3.95 10.00
C SER A 187 -24.19 -3.60 11.49
N VAL A 188 -25.33 -3.75 12.18
CA VAL A 188 -25.45 -3.48 13.62
C VAL A 188 -24.74 -4.55 14.43
N VAL A 189 -24.85 -5.81 14.00
CA VAL A 189 -24.10 -6.92 14.62
C VAL A 189 -22.62 -6.66 14.49
N TRP A 190 -22.16 -6.35 13.28
CA TRP A 190 -20.77 -6.06 12.99
C TRP A 190 -20.22 -4.89 13.81
N GLU A 191 -20.96 -3.78 13.92
CA GLU A 191 -20.57 -2.64 14.77
C GLU A 191 -20.42 -3.02 16.24
N ILE A 192 -21.39 -3.77 16.79
CA ILE A 192 -21.33 -4.25 18.19
C ILE A 192 -20.11 -5.13 18.38
N GLU A 193 -19.84 -6.04 17.44
CA GLU A 193 -18.69 -6.93 17.49
C GLU A 193 -17.37 -6.17 17.46
N GLN A 194 -17.21 -5.18 16.57
CA GLN A 194 -16.00 -4.34 16.51
C GLN A 194 -15.77 -3.61 17.83
N ARG A 195 -16.82 -3.02 18.40
CA ARG A 195 -16.74 -2.29 19.66
C ARG A 195 -16.38 -3.18 20.83
N VAL A 196 -17.00 -4.37 20.92
CA VAL A 196 -16.73 -5.35 21.99
C VAL A 196 -15.29 -5.86 21.90
N ASN A 197 -14.76 -6.03 20.69
CA ASN A 197 -13.38 -6.44 20.46
C ASN A 197 -12.37 -5.29 20.59
N GLY A 198 -12.83 -4.05 20.83
CA GLY A 198 -11.97 -2.88 20.99
C GLY A 198 -11.33 -2.39 19.68
N LEU A 199 -11.84 -2.80 18.51
CA LEU A 199 -11.29 -2.47 17.20
C LEU A 199 -11.51 -1.00 16.80
N GLU A 200 -12.44 -0.31 17.47
CA GLU A 200 -12.70 1.13 17.30
C GLU A 200 -11.73 2.03 18.11
N ARG A 201 -10.87 1.45 18.95
CA ARG A 201 -9.96 2.22 19.81
C ARG A 201 -8.71 2.63 19.03
N PRO A 202 -8.30 3.91 19.10
CA PRO A 202 -7.03 4.33 18.53
C PRO A 202 -5.86 3.52 19.06
N ASP A 203 -5.11 2.93 18.14
CA ASP A 203 -3.93 2.14 18.43
C ASP A 203 -2.81 2.47 17.42
N ALA A 204 -1.74 3.07 17.92
CA ALA A 204 -0.61 3.51 17.10
C ALA A 204 0.14 2.34 16.47
N TRP A 205 0.11 1.15 17.08
CA TRP A 205 0.72 -0.04 16.51
C TRP A 205 -0.06 -0.51 15.29
N TRP A 206 -1.38 -0.60 15.38
CA TRP A 206 -2.22 -0.94 14.22
C TRP A 206 -2.18 0.15 13.15
N ALA A 207 -2.07 1.42 13.55
CA ALA A 207 -1.82 2.52 12.62
C ALA A 207 -0.50 2.32 11.84
N SER A 208 0.56 1.87 12.51
CA SER A 208 1.85 1.61 11.87
C SER A 208 1.79 0.50 10.82
N LEU A 209 1.10 -0.61 11.10
CA LEU A 209 0.90 -1.71 10.16
C LEU A 209 0.18 -1.25 8.88
N ARG A 210 -0.87 -0.45 9.02
CA ARG A 210 -1.61 0.14 7.89
C ARG A 210 -0.79 1.18 7.13
N ALA A 211 -0.03 2.00 7.86
CA ALA A 211 0.85 3.01 7.29
C ALA A 211 1.90 2.40 6.36
N VAL A 212 2.38 1.18 6.63
CA VAL A 212 3.28 0.45 5.73
C VAL A 212 2.64 0.19 4.37
N SER A 213 1.39 -0.27 4.32
CA SER A 213 0.66 -0.48 3.06
C SER A 213 0.37 0.82 2.32
N LEU A 214 0.00 1.88 3.06
CA LEU A 214 -0.24 3.19 2.46
C LEU A 214 1.07 3.80 1.90
N ALA A 215 2.18 3.64 2.62
CA ALA A 215 3.51 4.04 2.15
C ALA A 215 3.91 3.26 0.89
N GLY A 216 3.63 1.96 0.85
CA GLY A 216 3.82 1.14 -0.35
C GLY A 216 3.01 1.66 -1.54
N SER A 217 1.76 2.05 -1.31
CA SER A 217 0.90 2.66 -2.34
C SER A 217 1.47 3.98 -2.84
N ALA A 218 1.95 4.85 -1.95
CA ALA A 218 2.60 6.11 -2.31
C ALA A 218 3.89 5.89 -3.12
N MET A 219 4.72 4.91 -2.74
CA MET A 219 5.92 4.53 -3.49
C MET A 219 5.57 4.06 -4.90
N LEU A 220 4.53 3.22 -5.03
CA LEU A 220 4.09 2.72 -6.33
C LEU A 220 3.49 3.82 -7.21
N PHE A 221 2.71 4.73 -6.62
CA PHE A 221 2.20 5.91 -7.33
C PHE A 221 3.35 6.79 -7.83
N GLY A 222 4.35 7.07 -6.99
CA GLY A 222 5.56 7.79 -7.39
C GLY A 222 6.35 7.08 -8.49
N ALA A 223 6.46 5.74 -8.41
CA ALA A 223 7.11 4.94 -9.43
C ALA A 223 6.37 4.98 -10.77
N MET A 224 5.02 4.93 -10.75
CA MET A 224 4.20 5.11 -11.96
C MET A 224 4.40 6.50 -12.56
N VAL A 225 4.38 7.56 -11.76
CA VAL A 225 4.67 8.93 -12.24
C VAL A 225 6.07 9.01 -12.86
N ALA A 226 7.06 8.34 -12.27
CA ALA A 226 8.43 8.30 -12.78
C ALA A 226 8.55 7.48 -14.07
N LEU A 227 7.89 6.33 -14.16
CA LEU A 227 7.82 5.48 -15.36
C LEU A 227 7.22 6.25 -16.55
N LEU A 228 6.24 7.10 -16.26
CA LEU A 228 5.55 7.94 -17.24
C LEU A 228 6.27 9.29 -17.49
N ARG A 229 7.55 9.42 -17.14
CA ARG A 229 8.35 10.57 -17.58
C ARG A 229 8.73 10.42 -19.06
N PRO A 230 8.66 11.49 -19.87
CA PRO A 230 9.04 11.42 -21.27
C PRO A 230 10.55 11.22 -21.41
N GLU A 231 10.96 10.33 -22.30
CA GLU A 231 12.36 10.04 -22.64
C GLU A 231 13.12 11.25 -23.21
N ARG A 232 12.42 12.35 -23.53
CA ARG A 232 12.98 13.61 -24.04
C ARG A 232 14.07 14.23 -23.14
N ALA A 233 14.18 13.83 -21.87
CA ALA A 233 15.28 14.25 -20.98
C ALA A 233 16.55 13.39 -21.09
N LEU A 234 16.44 12.14 -21.57
CA LEU A 234 17.57 11.23 -21.76
C LEU A 234 18.16 11.34 -23.17
N GLU A 235 17.36 11.66 -24.19
CA GLU A 235 17.86 11.89 -25.56
C GLU A 235 18.68 13.19 -25.74
N ARG A 236 18.64 14.13 -24.78
CA ARG A 236 19.48 15.34 -24.83
C ARG A 236 20.92 15.11 -24.34
N ARG A 237 21.25 13.95 -23.76
CA ARG A 237 22.61 13.67 -23.25
C ARG A 237 23.57 12.95 -24.21
N PRO A 238 23.17 12.19 -25.26
CA PRO A 238 24.14 11.63 -26.21
C PRO A 238 24.54 12.61 -27.32
N ARG A 239 23.71 13.60 -27.66
CA ARG A 239 24.03 14.51 -28.78
C ARG A 239 25.14 15.50 -28.46
N MET A 240 25.33 15.92 -27.21
CA MET A 240 26.41 16.86 -26.84
C MET A 240 27.78 16.18 -26.83
N LEU A 241 27.86 14.90 -26.42
CA LEU A 241 29.08 14.10 -26.46
C LEU A 241 29.41 13.61 -27.89
N ALA A 242 28.40 13.27 -28.70
CA ALA A 242 28.62 12.97 -30.11
C ALA A 242 29.08 14.21 -30.91
N TRP A 243 28.65 15.42 -30.53
CA TRP A 243 29.16 16.66 -31.14
C TRP A 243 30.62 16.95 -30.76
N LEU A 244 30.99 16.74 -29.48
CA LEU A 244 32.36 16.94 -28.99
C LEU A 244 33.37 15.91 -29.52
N LEU A 245 32.92 14.76 -30.04
CA LEU A 245 33.78 13.71 -30.58
C LEU A 245 33.87 13.69 -32.12
N VAL A 246 33.12 14.54 -32.82
CA VAL A 246 33.14 14.64 -34.29
C VAL A 246 33.85 15.91 -34.79
N GLU A 247 34.08 16.90 -33.91
CA GLU A 247 34.81 18.14 -34.24
C GLU A 247 36.16 18.31 -33.49
N GLY A 248 36.76 17.23 -33.00
CA GLY A 248 38.06 17.23 -32.30
C GLY A 248 39.17 16.53 -33.08
#